data_AF-A0A2G9Q197-F1
#
_entry.id   AF-A0A2G9Q197-F1
#
_cell.length_a   1.000
_cell.length_b   1.000
_cell.length_c   1.000
_cell.angle_alpha   90.00
_cell.angle_beta   90.00
_cell.angle_gamma   90.00
#
_symmetry.space_group_name_H-M   'P 1'
#
loop_
_entity.id
_entity.type
_entity.pdbx_description
1 polymer ?
#
loop_
_entity_poly.entity_id
_entity_poly.type
_entity_poly.pdbx_seq_one_letter_code
_entity_poly.pdbx_strand_id
1 'polypeptide(L)' 'MEKVVEFASYNDMKNAIDKLDGTELSGRKIKLTEDRKKHR' A
#
# COMPACT_ATOMS: atom_id res chain seq x y z
N MET A 1 -0.64 -13.89 -4.87
CA MET A 1 0.16 -13.74 -3.64
C MET A 1 -0.03 -12.31 -3.20
N GLU A 2 -0.58 -12.08 -2.01
CA GLU A 2 -0.67 -10.75 -1.42
C GLU A 2 0.62 -10.48 -0.66
N LYS A 3 1.23 -9.32 -0.87
CA LYS A 3 2.42 -8.88 -0.12
C LYS A 3 1.99 -7.79 0.85
N VAL A 4 2.11 -8.09 2.14
CA VAL A 4 1.84 -7.14 3.22
C VAL A 4 3.16 -6.53 3.66
N VAL A 5 3.15 -5.23 3.90
CA VAL A 5 4.29 -4.46 4.41
C VAL A 5 3.81 -3.66 5.62
N GLU A 6 4.61 -3.65 6.68
CA GLU A 6 4.35 -2.86 7.88
C GLU A 6 5.15 -1.55 7.82
N PHE A 7 4.53 -0.47 8.27
CA PHE A 7 5.15 0.85 8.37
C PHE A 7 5.29 1.23 9.85
N ALA A 8 6.35 1.98 10.17
CA ALA A 8 6.58 2.48 11.52
C ALA A 8 5.47 3.45 11.98
N SER A 9 4.84 4.17 11.05
CA SER A 9 3.74 5.09 11.35
C SER A 9 2.66 5.08 10.28
N TYR A 10 1.45 5.50 10.66
CA TYR A 10 0.34 5.72 9.72
C TYR A 10 0.69 6.77 8.65
N ASN A 11 1.44 7.81 9.03
CA ASN A 11 1.81 8.87 8.10
C ASN A 11 2.77 8.38 7.01
N ASP A 12 3.72 7.50 7.37
CA ASP A 12 4.63 6.89 6.40
C ASP A 12 3.87 6.00 5.40
N MET A 13 2.92 5.21 5.91
CA MET A 13 2.06 4.37 5.09
C MET A 13 1.20 5.20 4.13
N LYS A 14 0.56 6.27 4.62
CA LYS A 14 -0.24 7.17 3.81
C LYS A 14 0.60 7.85 2.71
N ASN A 15 1.78 8.36 3.07
CA ASN A 15 2.72 8.95 2.12
C ASN A 15 3.14 7.93 1.04
N ALA A 16 3.32 6.66 1.40
CA ALA A 16 3.67 5.61 0.45
C ALA A 16 2.51 5.33 -0.51
N ILE A 17 1.27 5.24 -0.02
CA ILE A 17 0.08 5.08 -0.87
C ILE A 17 -0.04 6.26 -1.83
N ASP A 18 -0.02 7.49 -1.33
CA ASP A 18 -0.20 8.71 -2.14
C ASP A 18 0.86 8.85 -3.25
N LYS A 19 2.08 8.36 -3.02
CA LYS A 19 3.20 8.49 -3.96
C LYS A 19 3.38 7.29 -4.88
N LEU A 20 3.07 6.08 -4.41
CA LEU A 20 3.43 4.84 -5.10
C LEU A 20 2.22 4.11 -5.68
N ASP A 21 1.00 4.48 -5.31
CA ASP A 21 -0.20 3.89 -5.92
C ASP A 21 -0.25 4.22 -7.41
N GLY A 22 -0.54 3.21 -8.23
CA GLY A 22 -0.58 3.34 -9.69
C GLY A 22 0.79 3.42 -10.38
N THR A 23 1.91 3.36 -9.64
CA THR A 23 3.24 3.28 -10.24
C THR A 23 3.47 1.95 -10.96
N GLU A 24 4.37 1.94 -11.93
CA GLU A 24 4.73 0.73 -12.65
C GLU A 24 5.87 -0.02 -11.94
N LEU A 25 5.59 -1.26 -11.55
CA LEU A 25 6.57 -2.20 -11.02
C LEU A 25 6.67 -3.39 -11.97
N SER A 26 7.86 -3.62 -12.53
CA SER A 26 8.09 -4.72 -13.49
C SER A 26 7.13 -4.69 -14.70
N GLY A 27 6.81 -3.50 -15.20
CA GLY A 27 5.91 -3.30 -16.35
C GLY A 27 4.42 -3.49 -16.03
N ARG A 28 4.03 -3.57 -14.74
CA ARG A 28 2.64 -3.65 -14.31
C ARG A 28 2.34 -2.54 -13.31
N LYS A 29 1.21 -1.88 -13.46
CA LYS A 29 0.73 -0.92 -12.45
C LYS A 29 0.38 -1.64 -11.17
N ILE A 30 0.92 -1.16 -10.05
CA ILE A 30 0.60 -1.67 -8.72
C ILE A 30 -0.52 -0.85 -8.09
N LYS A 31 -1.29 -1.52 -7.22
CA LYS A 31 -2.31 -0.87 -6.41
C LYS A 31 -1.93 -1.04 -4.94
N LEU A 32 -1.94 0.06 -4.19
CA LEU A 32 -1.69 0.08 -2.75
C LEU A 32 -2.99 0.41 -2.03
N THR A 33 -3.31 -0.37 -0.99
CA THR A 33 -4.52 -0.19 -0.18
C THR A 33 -4.19 -0.40 1.28
N GLU A 34 -4.80 0.40 2.15
CA GLU A 34 -4.71 0.21 3.60
C GLU A 34 -5.32 -1.15 4.01
N ASP A 35 -4.66 -1.85 4.93
CA ASP A 35 -5.25 -3.01 5.58
C ASP A 35 -6.29 -2.54 6.60
N ARG A 36 -7.54 -2.45 6.15
CA ARG A 36 -8.67 -2.14 7.03
C ARG A 36 -9.08 -3.44 7.71
N LYS A 37 -8.84 -3.52 9.03
CA LYS A 37 -9.50 -4.53 9.88
C LYS A 37 -11.00 -4.47 9.61
N LYS A 38 -11.52 -5.43 8.86
CA LYS A 38 -12.96 -5.66 8.76
C LYS A 38 -13.41 -6.01 10.18
N HIS A 39 -13.98 -5.04 10.89
CA HIS A 39 -14.74 -5.34 12.09
C HIS A 39 -15.83 -6.32 11.68
N ARG A 40 -15.74 -7.54 12.21
CA ARG A 40 -16.74 -8.60 12.05
C ARG A 40 -17.72 -8.53 13.20
#